data_AF-A0A183CWY4-F1
#
_entry.id   AF-A0A183CWY4-F1
#
_cell.length_a   1.000
_cell.length_b   1.000
_cell.length_c   1.000
_cell.angle_alpha   90.00
_cell.angle_beta   90.00
_cell.angle_gamma   90.00
#
_symmetry.space_group_name_H-M   'P 1'
#
loop_
_entity.id
_entity.type
_entity.pdbx_description
1 polymer ?
#
loop_
_entity_poly.entity_id
_entity_poly.type
_entity_poly.pdbx_seq_one_letter_code
_entity_poly.pdbx_strand_id
1 'polypeptide(L)'
;MKTVIEQLGLDTGVRSNILTGEDRYNTSKCKVYAAGDCRRGQSLVVWAIHEGRQAARQVDYDLMGKTTLAGPGGVVLAPIRD
;
A
#
# COMPACT_ATOMS: atom_id res chain seq x y z
N MET A 1 21.53 -3.33 15.86
CA MET A 1 20.52 -2.29 15.54
C MET A 1 19.36 -3.00 14.86
N LYS A 2 18.12 -2.81 15.33
CA LYS A 2 16.95 -3.43 14.69
C LYS A 2 16.50 -2.62 13.47
N THR A 3 16.06 -3.28 12.42
CA THR A 3 15.46 -2.62 11.25
C THR A 3 14.06 -2.11 11.57
N VAL A 4 13.53 -1.17 10.77
CA VAL A 4 12.15 -0.68 10.92
C VAL A 4 11.13 -1.82 10.79
N ILE A 5 11.41 -2.80 9.92
CA ILE A 5 10.58 -3.99 9.73
C ILE A 5 10.49 -4.80 11.03
N GLU A 6 11.63 -5.04 11.68
CA GLU A 6 11.70 -5.77 12.95
C GLU A 6 11.05 -4.99 14.11
N GLN A 7 11.22 -3.67 14.14
CA GLN A 7 10.62 -2.81 15.17
C GLN A 7 9.09 -2.80 15.10
N LEU A 8 8.53 -2.85 13.89
CA LEU A 8 7.09 -2.94 13.65
C LEU A 8 6.55 -4.38 13.68
N GLY A 9 7.44 -5.38 13.72
CA GLY A 9 7.11 -6.80 13.73
C GLY A 9 6.35 -7.24 12.48
N LEU A 10 6.72 -6.72 11.31
CA LEU A 10 6.05 -7.01 10.05
C LEU A 10 6.44 -8.39 9.51
N ASP A 11 5.45 -9.10 8.96
CA ASP A 11 5.69 -10.37 8.30
C ASP A 11 6.38 -10.14 6.95
N THR A 12 7.41 -10.94 6.67
CA THR A 12 8.18 -10.85 5.43
C THR A 12 8.16 -12.18 4.68
N GLY A 13 8.24 -12.10 3.36
CA GLY A 13 8.37 -13.24 2.48
C GLY A 13 9.81 -13.73 2.34
N VAL A 14 10.00 -14.75 1.50
CA VAL A 14 11.30 -15.38 1.23
C VAL A 14 12.37 -14.44 0.67
N ARG A 15 11.97 -13.28 0.13
CA ARG A 15 12.88 -12.23 -0.39
C ARG A 15 12.99 -11.02 0.54
N SER A 16 12.62 -11.17 1.81
CA SER A 16 12.58 -10.09 2.80
C SER A 16 11.65 -8.92 2.44
N ASN A 17 10.71 -9.16 1.53
CA ASN A 17 9.67 -8.21 1.17
C ASN A 17 8.51 -8.27 2.17
N ILE A 18 7.96 -7.12 2.52
CA ILE A 18 6.84 -7.00 3.45
C ILE A 18 5.59 -7.63 2.82
N LEU A 19 4.96 -8.54 3.54
CA LEU A 19 3.74 -9.21 3.10
C LEU A 19 2.53 -8.28 3.27
N THR A 20 1.70 -8.22 2.23
CA THR A 20 0.40 -7.53 2.22
C THR A 20 -0.67 -8.46 1.69
N GLY A 21 -1.94 -8.10 1.90
CA GLY A 21 -3.07 -8.83 1.31
C GLY A 21 -3.03 -8.81 -0.23
N GLU A 22 -3.66 -9.80 -0.85
CA GLU A 22 -3.86 -9.83 -2.31
C GLU A 22 -4.65 -8.59 -2.74
N ASP A 23 -4.17 -7.91 -3.77
CA ASP A 23 -4.67 -6.61 -4.27
C ASP A 23 -4.81 -5.51 -3.20
N ARG A 24 -4.05 -5.62 -2.10
CA ARG A 24 -4.04 -4.65 -0.99
C ARG A 24 -2.61 -4.28 -0.59
N TYR A 25 -2.51 -3.18 0.15
CA TYR A 25 -1.28 -2.59 0.64
C TYR A 25 -1.17 -2.60 2.17
N ASN A 26 -2.23 -2.96 2.88
CA ASN A 26 -2.17 -3.14 4.33
C ASN A 26 -1.40 -4.40 4.70
N THR A 27 -0.57 -4.29 5.73
CA THR A 27 0.15 -5.42 6.33
C THR A 27 -0.74 -6.16 7.33
N SER A 28 -0.19 -7.18 7.99
CA SER A 28 -0.83 -7.83 9.15
C SER A 28 -0.96 -6.90 10.37
N LYS A 29 -0.23 -5.77 10.41
CA LYS A 29 -0.33 -4.77 11.48
C LYS A 29 -1.36 -3.70 11.11
N CYS A 30 -2.22 -3.40 12.07
CA CYS A 30 -3.26 -2.38 11.95
C CYS A 30 -2.64 -1.02 11.59
N LYS A 31 -3.20 -0.36 10.56
CA LYS A 31 -2.76 0.96 10.07
C LYS A 31 -1.31 1.03 9.60
N VAL A 32 -0.68 -0.10 9.27
CA VAL A 32 0.63 -0.14 8.63
C VAL A 32 0.48 -0.69 7.22
N TYR A 33 1.05 0.03 6.26
CA TYR A 33 0.95 -0.26 4.83
C TYR A 33 2.35 -0.31 4.22
N ALA A 34 2.50 -1.09 3.15
CA ALA A 34 3.75 -1.20 2.40
C ALA A 34 3.46 -1.02 0.89
N ALA A 35 4.41 -0.44 0.17
CA ALA A 35 4.34 -0.18 -1.27
C ALA A 35 5.74 0.00 -1.85
N GLY A 36 5.89 -0.25 -3.15
CA GLY A 36 7.16 -0.15 -3.86
C GLY A 36 8.10 -1.31 -3.54
N ASP A 37 9.41 -1.07 -3.65
CA ASP A 37 10.41 -2.14 -3.61
C ASP A 37 10.43 -2.93 -2.30
N CYS A 38 10.05 -2.32 -1.17
CA CYS A 38 9.98 -3.04 0.12
C CYS A 38 8.87 -4.10 0.15
N ARG A 39 7.88 -4.02 -0.74
CA ARG A 39 6.76 -4.96 -0.87
C ARG A 39 6.88 -5.83 -2.11
N ARG A 40 7.22 -5.23 -3.26
CA ARG A 40 7.31 -5.89 -4.57
C ARG A 40 8.65 -6.58 -4.79
N GLY A 41 9.73 -6.08 -4.17
CA GLY A 41 11.11 -6.37 -4.53
C GLY A 41 11.62 -5.45 -5.63
N GLN A 42 12.84 -5.69 -6.10
CA GLN A 42 13.51 -4.87 -7.13
C GLN A 42 12.61 -4.67 -8.37
N SER A 43 12.21 -3.43 -8.64
CA SER A 43 11.28 -3.12 -9.71
C SER A 43 11.56 -1.77 -10.37
N LEU A 44 10.67 -1.33 -11.25
CA LEU A 44 10.75 -0.03 -11.91
C LEU A 44 10.17 1.06 -11.00
N VAL A 45 10.71 2.28 -11.12
CA VAL A 45 10.19 3.47 -10.41
C VAL A 45 8.69 3.69 -10.66
N VAL A 46 8.21 3.41 -11.88
CA VAL A 46 6.78 3.53 -12.21
C VAL A 46 5.89 2.60 -11.38
N TRP A 47 6.40 1.42 -10.99
CA TRP A 47 5.68 0.53 -10.08
C TRP A 47 5.61 1.08 -8.67
N ALA A 48 6.71 1.64 -8.16
CA ALA A 48 6.70 2.31 -6.86
C ALA A 48 5.72 3.49 -6.82
N ILE A 49 5.65 4.28 -7.90
CA ILE A 49 4.67 5.38 -8.04
C ILE A 49 3.24 4.82 -8.06
N HIS A 50 2.99 3.79 -8.87
CA HIS A 50 1.67 3.17 -8.98
C HIS A 50 1.20 2.64 -7.61
N GLU A 51 2.02 1.82 -6.96
CA GLU A 51 1.70 1.24 -5.66
C GLU A 51 1.55 2.29 -4.57
N GLY A 52 2.42 3.31 -4.53
CA GLY A 52 2.32 4.39 -3.55
C GLY A 52 0.99 5.13 -3.65
N ARG A 53 0.49 5.38 -4.87
CA ARG A 53 -0.84 5.99 -5.09
C ARG A 53 -1.98 5.08 -4.62
N GLN A 54 -1.89 3.78 -4.90
CA GLN A 54 -2.93 2.84 -4.48
C GLN A 54 -2.91 2.59 -2.97
N ALA A 55 -1.74 2.56 -2.34
CA ALA A 55 -1.59 2.52 -0.88
C ALA A 55 -2.20 3.77 -0.23
N ALA A 56 -1.93 4.97 -0.77
CA ALA A 56 -2.55 6.20 -0.28
C ALA A 56 -4.09 6.17 -0.42
N ARG A 57 -4.61 5.66 -1.55
CA ARG A 57 -6.05 5.44 -1.74
C ARG A 57 -6.64 4.49 -0.71
N GLN A 58 -5.93 3.40 -0.37
CA GLN A 58 -6.38 2.48 0.66
C GLN A 58 -6.35 3.12 2.04
N VAL A 59 -5.29 3.84 2.40
CA VAL A 59 -5.19 4.58 3.66
C VAL A 59 -6.35 5.56 3.82
N ASP A 60 -6.65 6.33 2.78
CA ASP A 60 -7.77 7.29 2.78
C ASP A 60 -9.11 6.56 3.00
N TYR A 61 -9.36 5.48 2.26
CA TYR A 61 -10.56 4.68 2.43
C TYR A 61 -10.69 4.07 3.83
N ASP A 62 -9.62 3.47 4.36
CA ASP A 62 -9.62 2.80 5.65
C ASP A 62 -9.82 3.80 6.81
N LEU A 63 -9.41 5.07 6.64
CA LEU A 63 -9.59 6.14 7.63
C LEU A 63 -10.95 6.85 7.49
N MET A 64 -11.42 7.08 6.27
CA MET A 64 -12.56 7.94 5.98
C MET A 64 -13.86 7.19 5.63
N GLY A 65 -13.78 5.89 5.34
CA GLY A 65 -14.88 5.06 4.84
C GLY A 65 -15.25 5.30 3.37
N LYS A 66 -14.65 6.31 2.73
CA LYS A 66 -14.78 6.66 1.31
C LYS A 66 -13.48 7.30 0.82
N THR A 67 -13.23 7.31 -0.49
CA THR A 67 -12.03 7.93 -1.08
C THR A 67 -12.36 8.64 -2.39
N THR A 68 -11.79 9.83 -2.57
CA THR A 68 -11.82 10.58 -3.85
C THR A 68 -10.51 10.43 -4.64
N LEU A 69 -9.48 9.81 -4.05
CA LEU A 69 -8.20 9.54 -4.72
C LEU A 69 -8.40 8.61 -5.91
N ALA A 70 -7.63 8.76 -6.98
CA ALA A 70 -7.79 7.94 -8.19
C ALA A 70 -7.37 6.47 -7.97
N GLY A 71 -8.19 5.54 -8.48
CA GLY A 71 -7.89 4.11 -8.57
C GLY A 71 -6.95 3.76 -9.73
N PRO A 72 -6.81 2.47 -10.07
CA PRO A 72 -6.02 2.04 -11.22
C PRO A 72 -6.47 2.73 -12.51
N GLY A 73 -5.51 3.11 -13.35
CA GLY A 73 -5.79 3.86 -14.58
C GLY A 73 -6.21 5.33 -14.37
N GLY A 74 -6.15 5.86 -13.14
CA GLY A 74 -6.53 7.24 -12.87
C GLY A 74 -8.04 7.44 -12.68
N VAL A 75 -8.81 6.35 -12.65
CA VAL A 75 -10.28 6.41 -12.57
C VAL A 75 -10.74 6.66 -11.13
N VAL A 76 -11.58 7.66 -10.92
CA VAL A 76 -12.25 7.90 -9.63
C VAL A 76 -13.62 7.23 -9.69
N LEU A 77 -13.81 6.15 -8.92
CA LEU A 77 -15.04 5.35 -8.91
C LEU A 77 -16.13 5.91 -7.97
N ALA A 78 -15.80 6.86 -7.09
CA ALA A 78 -16.76 7.51 -6.22
C ALA A 78 -17.55 8.59 -6.99
N PRO A 79 -18.83 8.81 -6.68
CA PRO A 79 -19.69 9.68 -7.48
C PRO A 79 -19.18 11.13 -7.41
N ILE A 80 -18.93 11.71 -8.58
CA ILE A 80 -18.76 13.16 -8.71
C ILE A 80 -20.16 13.76 -8.51
N ARG A 81 -20.40 14.36 -7.33
CA ARG A 81 -21.42 15.38 -6.95
C ARG A 81 -22.28 15.00 -5.74
N ASP A 82 -22.50 16.02 -4.91
CA ASP A 82 -23.82 16.64 -4.84
C ASP A 82 -23.85 17.84 -5.82
#